data_AF-A0A7C3YS92-F1
#
_entry.id   AF-A0A7C3YS92-F1
#
_cell.length_a   1.000
_cell.length_b   1.000
_cell.length_c   1.000
_cell.angle_alpha   90.00
_cell.angle_beta   90.00
_cell.angle_gamma   90.00
#
_symmetry.space_group_name_H-M   'P 1'
#
loop_
_entity.id
_entity.type
_entity.pdbx_description
1 polymer ?
#
loop_
_entity_poly.entity_id
_entity_poly.type
_entity_poly.pdbx_seq_one_letter_code
_entity_poly.pdbx_strand_id
1 'polypeptide(L)'
;MRRKDTNMIRRKENGFTLIEVLLIVMILGLLAAIAYASIFPTRAEGFKVQCRNNRVAINSKIDLYYFEHGEWPDNTNFEEEILENSEFFPDGKPVCQKGGTYSINETTHRCQCSDPEHND
;
A
#
# COMPACT_ATOMS: atom_id res chain seq x y z
N MET A 1 6.17 82.18 22.47
CA MET A 1 5.41 81.11 21.79
C MET A 1 6.37 80.33 20.89
N ARG A 2 6.75 79.09 21.26
CA ARG A 2 7.78 78.29 20.55
C ARG A 2 7.07 77.09 19.89
N ARG A 3 6.92 77.09 18.56
CA ARG A 3 6.35 75.95 17.81
C ARG A 3 7.35 74.80 17.86
N LYS A 4 6.88 73.60 18.24
CA LYS A 4 7.62 72.35 18.15
C LYS A 4 7.31 71.73 16.81
N ASP A 5 8.31 71.60 15.95
CA ASP A 5 8.16 70.96 14.65
C ASP A 5 8.25 69.44 14.84
N THR A 6 7.10 68.78 14.82
CA THR A 6 6.99 67.32 14.93
C THR A 6 7.43 66.70 13.61
N ASN A 7 8.65 66.17 13.58
CA ASN A 7 9.21 65.51 12.41
C ASN A 7 8.51 64.14 12.22
N MET A 8 7.55 64.08 11.31
CA MET A 8 6.75 62.89 11.03
C MET A 8 7.52 62.00 10.03
N ILE A 9 8.17 60.95 10.53
CA ILE A 9 8.90 59.97 9.70
C ILE A 9 7.89 59.22 8.83
N ARG A 10 7.78 59.58 7.55
CA ARG A 10 6.99 58.83 6.57
C ARG A 10 7.66 57.49 6.30
N ARG A 11 7.05 56.38 6.75
CA ARG A 11 7.43 55.04 6.29
C ARG A 11 7.04 54.91 4.82
N LYS A 12 7.98 54.54 3.96
CA LYS A 12 7.67 54.16 2.57
C LYS A 12 6.96 52.82 2.62
N GLU A 13 5.70 52.81 2.19
CA GLU A 13 4.99 51.58 1.88
C GLU A 13 5.51 51.07 0.54
N ASN A 14 6.26 49.97 0.56
CA ASN A 14 6.70 49.29 -0.65
C ASN A 14 5.55 48.39 -1.09
N GLY A 15 4.88 48.74 -2.20
CA GLY A 15 3.84 47.91 -2.80
C GLY A 15 4.43 46.70 -3.53
N PHE A 16 3.65 45.62 -3.60
CA PHE A 16 3.99 44.42 -4.36
C PHE A 16 4.20 44.74 -5.84
N THR A 17 5.22 44.14 -6.43
CA THR A 17 5.46 44.25 -7.88
C THR A 17 4.65 43.20 -8.63
N LEU A 18 4.18 43.52 -9.85
CA LEU A 18 3.48 42.54 -10.69
C LEU A 18 4.36 41.32 -10.99
N ILE A 19 5.67 41.53 -11.10
CA ILE A 19 6.63 40.45 -11.38
C ILE A 19 6.81 39.50 -10.20
N GLU A 20 6.68 40.00 -8.97
CA GLU A 20 6.74 39.19 -7.75
C GLU A 20 5.55 38.23 -7.67
N VAL A 21 4.35 38.71 -7.98
CA VAL A 21 3.15 37.85 -8.04
C VAL A 21 3.25 36.85 -9.20
N LEU A 22 3.79 37.27 -10.36
CA LEU A 22 3.99 36.40 -11.52
C LEU A 22 4.95 35.24 -11.22
N LEU A 23 6.09 35.51 -10.58
CA LEU A 23 7.04 34.46 -10.21
C LEU A 23 6.44 33.51 -9.16
N ILE A 24 5.65 34.01 -8.22
CA ILE A 24 4.98 33.18 -7.21
C ILE A 24 4.02 32.19 -7.88
N VAL A 25 3.11 32.66 -8.75
CA VAL A 25 2.15 31.74 -9.41
C VAL A 25 2.85 30.77 -10.36
N MET A 26 3.96 31.17 -10.97
CA MET A 26 4.80 30.30 -11.80
C MET A 26 5.42 29.16 -10.97
N ILE A 27 6.03 29.48 -9.83
CA ILE A 27 6.64 28.49 -8.94
C ILE A 27 5.55 27.57 -8.35
N LEU A 28 4.42 28.12 -7.91
CA LEU A 28 3.30 27.34 -7.41
C LEU A 28 2.71 26.39 -8.47
N GLY A 29 2.60 26.84 -9.72
CA GLY A 29 2.17 26.01 -10.85
C GLY A 29 3.13 24.85 -11.14
N LEU A 30 4.45 25.11 -11.10
CA LEU A 30 5.46 24.08 -11.26
C LEU A 30 5.41 23.04 -10.13
N LEU A 31 5.34 23.49 -8.88
CA LEU A 31 5.26 22.60 -7.72
C LEU A 31 3.98 21.74 -7.76
N ALA A 32 2.84 22.34 -8.15
CA ALA A 32 1.58 21.61 -8.30
C ALA A 32 1.66 20.53 -9.39
N ALA A 33 2.31 20.80 -10.52
CA ALA A 33 2.49 19.83 -11.60
C ALA A 33 3.32 18.61 -11.17
N ILE A 34 4.41 18.82 -10.44
CA ILE A 34 5.27 17.73 -9.92
C ILE A 34 4.50 16.91 -8.88
N ALA A 35 3.81 17.59 -7.94
CA ALA A 35 3.05 16.92 -6.90
C ALA A 35 1.94 16.02 -7.48
N TYR A 36 1.26 16.46 -8.54
CA TYR A 36 0.20 15.69 -9.20
C TYR A 36 0.67 14.34 -9.74
N ALA A 37 1.88 14.27 -10.29
CA ALA A 37 2.41 13.03 -10.88
C ALA A 37 2.74 11.94 -9.84
N SER A 38 2.95 12.30 -8.57
CA SER A 38 3.44 11.39 -7.52
C SER A 38 2.37 10.52 -6.84
N ILE A 39 1.08 10.65 -7.20
CA ILE A 39 -0.04 10.15 -6.36
C ILE A 39 -0.53 8.74 -6.76
N PHE A 40 0.13 8.01 -7.65
CA PHE A 40 -0.36 6.69 -8.09
C PHE A 40 0.53 5.53 -7.66
N PRO A 41 0.46 5.06 -6.40
CA PRO A 41 0.87 3.70 -6.10
C PRO A 41 -0.07 2.73 -6.83
N THR A 42 0.51 1.84 -7.64
CA THR A 42 -0.24 0.79 -8.33
C THR A 42 -0.76 -0.19 -7.29
N ARG A 43 -2.03 -0.03 -6.88
CA ARG A 43 -2.70 -0.95 -5.93
C ARG A 43 -2.50 -2.43 -6.32
N ALA A 44 -2.41 -2.70 -7.61
CA ALA A 44 -2.11 -4.00 -8.18
C ALA A 44 -0.78 -4.62 -7.67
N GLU A 45 0.31 -3.85 -7.55
CA GLU A 45 1.57 -4.38 -7.01
C GLU A 45 1.46 -4.70 -5.51
N GLY A 46 0.77 -3.86 -4.76
CA GLY A 46 0.49 -4.11 -3.34
C GLY A 46 -0.29 -5.42 -3.13
N PHE A 47 -1.29 -5.68 -3.98
CA PHE A 47 -2.06 -6.94 -3.93
C PHE A 47 -1.21 -8.16 -4.27
N LYS A 48 -0.31 -8.06 -5.25
CA LYS A 48 0.65 -9.13 -5.59
C LYS A 48 1.56 -9.47 -4.41
N VAL A 49 2.15 -8.45 -3.79
CA VAL A 49 3.04 -8.64 -2.63
C VAL A 49 2.29 -9.25 -1.45
N GLN A 50 1.07 -8.77 -1.18
CA GLN A 50 0.23 -9.34 -0.12
C GLN A 50 -0.10 -10.81 -0.39
N CYS A 51 -0.50 -11.16 -1.62
CA CYS A 51 -0.82 -12.55 -1.97
C CYS A 51 0.40 -13.46 -1.88
N ARG A 52 1.59 -12.97 -2.27
CA ARG A 52 2.85 -13.69 -2.06
C ARG A 52 3.09 -13.99 -0.59
N ASN A 53 2.91 -13.00 0.29
CA ASN A 53 3.09 -13.19 1.74
C ASN A 53 2.07 -14.20 2.30
N ASN A 54 0.81 -14.11 1.88
CA ASN A 54 -0.22 -15.08 2.27
C ASN A 54 0.17 -16.50 1.82
N ARG A 55 0.61 -16.69 0.56
CA ARG A 55 1.05 -17.99 0.04
C ARG A 55 2.23 -18.55 0.84
N VAL A 56 3.20 -17.71 1.23
CA VAL A 56 4.33 -18.13 2.07
C VAL A 56 3.85 -18.58 3.46
N ALA A 57 2.95 -17.82 4.08
CA ALA A 57 2.37 -18.20 5.37
C ALA A 57 1.61 -19.53 5.26
N ILE A 58 0.77 -19.70 4.24
CA ILE A 58 0.03 -20.93 3.97
C ILE A 58 0.96 -22.11 3.72
N ASN A 59 2.01 -21.93 2.92
CA ASN A 59 3.01 -22.99 2.68
C ASN A 59 3.67 -23.46 3.98
N SER A 60 3.98 -22.55 4.90
CA SER A 60 4.52 -22.92 6.20
C SER A 60 3.54 -23.77 7.02
N LYS A 61 2.24 -23.60 6.84
CA LYS A 61 1.19 -24.40 7.51
C LYS A 61 0.96 -25.73 6.82
N ILE A 62 1.05 -25.78 5.50
CA ILE A 62 1.07 -27.04 4.74
C ILE A 62 2.25 -27.92 5.20
N ASP A 63 3.45 -27.33 5.34
CA ASP A 63 4.63 -28.07 5.79
C ASP A 63 4.46 -28.58 7.25
N LEU A 64 3.78 -27.81 8.12
CA LEU A 64 3.45 -28.23 9.48
C LEU A 64 2.40 -29.37 9.49
N TYR A 65 1.35 -29.26 8.69
CA TYR A 65 0.34 -30.30 8.55
C TYR A 65 0.95 -31.63 8.15
N TYR A 66 1.86 -31.60 7.15
CA TYR A 66 2.61 -32.79 6.73
C TYR A 66 3.46 -33.38 7.86
N PHE A 67 4.09 -32.52 8.67
CA PHE A 67 4.86 -32.98 9.82
C PHE A 67 4.00 -33.69 10.88
N GLU A 68 2.76 -33.24 11.08
CA GLU A 68 1.84 -33.79 12.07
C GLU A 68 1.11 -35.06 11.61
N HIS A 69 0.69 -35.11 10.34
CA HIS A 69 -0.16 -36.18 9.81
C HIS A 69 0.62 -37.18 8.95
N GLY A 70 1.81 -36.83 8.47
CA GLY A 70 2.62 -37.65 7.57
C GLY A 70 2.12 -37.69 6.12
N GLU A 71 1.07 -36.92 5.80
CA GLU A 71 0.49 -36.80 4.47
C GLU A 71 0.23 -35.34 4.10
N TRP A 72 0.23 -35.05 2.80
CA TRP A 72 -0.01 -33.69 2.32
C TRP A 72 -1.52 -33.42 2.32
N PRO A 73 -1.94 -32.19 2.66
CA PRO A 73 -3.35 -31.83 2.55
C PRO A 73 -3.79 -31.88 1.08
N ASP A 74 -5.02 -32.33 0.83
CA ASP A 74 -5.63 -32.33 -0.49
C ASP A 74 -6.54 -31.12 -0.68
N ASN A 75 -6.96 -30.85 -1.93
CA ASN A 75 -7.87 -29.73 -2.20
C ASN A 75 -9.29 -29.95 -1.67
N THR A 76 -9.67 -31.18 -1.28
CA THR A 76 -11.01 -31.49 -0.77
C THR A 76 -11.22 -30.84 0.58
N ASN A 77 -10.23 -30.99 1.48
CA ASN A 77 -10.33 -30.52 2.86
C ASN A 77 -9.42 -29.33 3.16
N PHE A 78 -8.63 -28.85 2.18
CA PHE A 78 -7.68 -27.75 2.35
C PHE A 78 -8.26 -26.52 3.06
N GLU A 79 -9.50 -26.15 2.73
CA GLU A 79 -10.13 -24.98 3.31
C GLU A 79 -10.39 -25.17 4.81
N GLU A 80 -10.92 -26.33 5.23
CA GLU A 80 -11.25 -26.61 6.62
C GLU A 80 -10.01 -26.94 7.46
N GLU A 81 -9.12 -27.78 6.95
CA GLU A 81 -7.94 -28.29 7.67
C GLU A 81 -6.82 -27.25 7.78
N ILE A 82 -6.67 -26.39 6.77
CA ILE A 82 -5.58 -25.41 6.71
C ILE A 82 -6.08 -23.97 6.88
N LEU A 83 -6.99 -23.50 6.02
CA LEU A 83 -7.31 -22.07 5.92
C LEU A 83 -8.20 -21.58 7.07
N GLU A 84 -9.22 -22.35 7.44
CA GLU A 84 -10.16 -22.03 8.52
C GLU A 84 -9.70 -22.55 9.88
N ASN A 85 -8.60 -23.29 9.91
CA ASN A 85 -8.02 -23.79 11.13
C ASN A 85 -7.41 -22.64 11.98
N SER A 86 -8.07 -22.32 13.08
CA SER A 86 -7.65 -21.27 14.02
C SER A 86 -6.30 -21.52 14.71
N GLU A 87 -5.80 -22.76 14.72
CA GLU A 87 -4.45 -23.07 15.20
C GLU A 87 -3.38 -22.56 14.22
N PHE A 88 -3.69 -22.64 12.92
CA PHE A 88 -2.80 -22.17 11.87
C PHE A 88 -2.96 -20.67 11.60
N PHE A 89 -4.20 -20.17 11.63
CA PHE A 89 -4.55 -18.78 11.38
C PHE A 89 -5.48 -18.24 12.48
N PRO A 90 -4.95 -17.87 13.65
CA PRO A 90 -5.76 -17.36 14.77
C PRO A 90 -6.46 -16.04 14.46
N ASP A 91 -5.90 -15.23 13.56
CA ASP A 91 -6.47 -13.96 13.12
C ASP A 91 -7.48 -14.12 11.96
N GLY A 92 -7.79 -15.36 11.58
CA GLY A 92 -8.70 -15.71 10.50
C GLY A 92 -7.99 -16.01 9.17
N LYS A 93 -8.75 -16.64 8.27
CA LYS A 93 -8.20 -17.15 7.01
C LYS A 93 -7.61 -16.03 6.13
N PRO A 94 -6.42 -16.24 5.53
CA PRO A 94 -5.85 -15.28 4.60
C PRO A 94 -6.76 -15.09 3.38
N VAL A 95 -7.05 -13.83 3.02
CA VAL A 95 -7.86 -13.48 1.84
C VAL A 95 -7.03 -12.75 0.79
N CYS A 96 -7.30 -13.05 -0.48
CA CYS A 96 -6.76 -12.29 -1.60
C CYS A 96 -7.58 -11.01 -1.79
N GLN A 97 -6.94 -9.83 -1.74
CA GLN A 97 -7.63 -8.54 -1.92
C GLN A 97 -8.24 -8.33 -3.32
N LYS A 98 -7.81 -9.11 -4.32
CA LYS A 98 -8.40 -9.13 -5.68
C LYS A 98 -9.57 -10.12 -5.81
N GLY A 99 -9.88 -10.88 -4.76
CA GLY A 99 -10.99 -11.84 -4.72
C GLY A 99 -10.64 -13.27 -5.15
N GLY A 100 -9.35 -13.59 -5.30
CA GLY A 100 -8.91 -14.95 -5.61
C GLY A 100 -9.02 -15.91 -4.42
N THR A 101 -9.13 -17.20 -4.69
CA THR A 101 -9.08 -18.26 -3.68
C THR A 101 -7.68 -18.88 -3.63
N TYR A 102 -7.35 -19.53 -2.50
CA TYR A 102 -6.12 -20.29 -2.35
C TYR A 102 -6.42 -21.78 -2.47
N SER A 103 -5.60 -22.49 -3.25
CA SER A 103 -5.64 -23.94 -3.41
C SER A 103 -4.24 -24.53 -3.30
N ILE A 104 -4.15 -25.84 -3.11
CA ILE A 104 -2.87 -26.54 -3.14
C ILE A 104 -2.63 -27.16 -4.52
N ASN A 105 -1.41 -27.02 -5.02
CA ASN A 105 -0.99 -27.72 -6.22
C ASN A 105 -0.61 -29.16 -5.85
N GLU A 106 -1.34 -30.15 -6.37
CA GLU A 106 -1.17 -31.57 -6.00
C GLU A 106 0.20 -32.16 -6.38
N THR A 107 0.90 -31.56 -7.36
CA THR A 107 2.23 -32.03 -7.78
C THR A 107 3.36 -31.42 -6.95
N THR A 108 3.24 -30.14 -6.59
CA THR A 108 4.30 -29.40 -5.89
C THR A 108 4.04 -29.24 -4.39
N HIS A 109 2.83 -29.56 -3.94
CA HIS A 109 2.33 -29.34 -2.58
C HIS A 109 2.46 -27.89 -2.10
N ARG A 110 2.42 -26.93 -3.02
CA ARG A 110 2.50 -25.49 -2.72
C ARG A 110 1.18 -24.79 -2.98
N CYS A 111 0.91 -23.77 -2.16
CA CYS A 111 -0.22 -22.89 -2.28
C CYS A 111 -0.15 -22.04 -3.55
N GLN A 112 -1.25 -22.03 -4.29
CA GLN A 112 -1.49 -21.22 -5.48
C GLN A 112 -2.72 -20.34 -5.26
N CYS A 113 -2.69 -19.14 -5.82
CA CYS A 113 -3.87 -18.29 -5.90
C CYS A 113 -4.59 -18.56 -7.22
N SER A 114 -5.92 -18.48 -7.23
CA SER A 114 -6.71 -18.57 -8.46
C SER A 114 -6.42 -17.44 -9.45
N ASP A 115 -5.85 -16.31 -8.98
CA ASP A 115 -5.40 -15.22 -9.84
C ASP A 115 -4.00 -15.52 -10.41
N PRO A 116 -3.85 -15.68 -11.73
CA PRO A 116 -2.55 -16.02 -12.34
C PRO A 116 -1.47 -14.99 -12.04
N GLU A 117 -1.80 -13.70 -11.97
CA GLU A 117 -0.84 -12.62 -11.77
C GLU A 117 -0.22 -12.62 -10.36
N HIS A 118 -0.75 -13.46 -9.45
CA HIS A 118 -0.31 -13.59 -8.06
C HIS A 118 0.52 -14.87 -7.82
N ASN A 119 0.72 -15.68 -8.86
CA ASN A 119 1.50 -16.92 -8.76
C ASN A 119 2.99 -16.74 -9.10
N ASP A 120 3.34 -15.62 -9.73
CA ASP A 120 4.71 -15.17 -10.04
C ASP A 120 5.52 -14.84 -8.79
#